data_AF-A0A024FKV9-F1
#
_entry.id   AF-A0A024FKV9-F1
#
_cell.length_a   1.000
_cell.length_b   1.000
_cell.length_c   1.000
_cell.angle_alpha   90.00
_cell.angle_beta   90.00
_cell.angle_gamma   90.00
#
_symmetry.space_group_name_H-M   'P 1'
#
loop_
_entity.id
_entity.type
_entity.pdbx_description
1 polymer ?
#
loop_
_entity_poly.entity_id
_entity_poly.type
_entity_poly.pdbx_seq_one_letter_code
_entity_poly.pdbx_strand_id
1 'polypeptide(L)'
;MSGERGNWTICNVLQHADQETREHYIPLMKQAVLDKKLEPRYLVRAEDRIATDKGKLQIYGGQMKYYPETKSFNVWPDFNPENIDKRRAEIGLEPIAEFLKNRFDFDWNLNEQIQRTKAFKTKQNK
;
A
#
# COMPACT_ATOMS: atom_id res chain seq x y z
N MET A 1 17.91 -17.97 10.41
CA MET A 1 16.54 -18.40 10.03
C MET A 1 15.45 -18.11 11.07
N SER A 2 15.75 -17.52 12.23
CA SER A 2 14.73 -17.17 13.24
C SER A 2 14.08 -15.78 13.02
N GLY A 3 14.69 -14.92 12.20
CA GLY A 3 14.23 -13.54 11.96
C GLY A 3 12.99 -13.43 11.07
N GLU A 4 12.89 -14.19 9.98
CA GLU A 4 11.77 -14.10 9.03
C GLU A 4 10.42 -14.49 9.67
N ARG A 5 10.41 -15.58 10.45
CA ARG A 5 9.21 -16.02 11.20
C ARG A 5 8.81 -15.00 12.27
N GLY A 6 9.79 -14.38 12.94
CA GLY A 6 9.54 -13.31 13.91
C GLY A 6 8.91 -12.07 13.26
N ASN A 7 9.48 -11.64 12.13
CA ASN A 7 8.95 -10.52 11.34
C ASN A 7 7.52 -10.79 10.86
N TRP A 8 7.25 -12.00 10.37
CA TRP A 8 5.91 -12.39 9.92
C TRP A 8 4.89 -12.33 11.06
N THR A 9 5.23 -12.88 12.23
CA THR A 9 4.37 -12.87 13.41
C THR A 9 4.09 -11.44 13.89
N ILE A 10 5.12 -10.60 14.02
CA ILE A 10 4.97 -9.21 14.46
C ILE A 10 4.12 -8.42 13.45
N CYS A 11 4.35 -8.60 12.16
CA CYS A 11 3.55 -7.92 11.14
C CYS A 11 2.10 -8.38 11.14
N ASN A 12 1.81 -9.65 11.44
CA ASN A 12 0.44 -10.14 11.58
C ASN A 12 -0.25 -9.58 12.82
N VAL A 13 0.43 -9.51 13.96
CA VAL A 13 -0.11 -8.88 15.17
C VAL A 13 -0.39 -7.40 14.92
N LEU A 14 0.57 -6.67 14.33
CA LEU A 14 0.40 -5.25 13.97
C LEU A 14 -0.76 -5.03 12.99
N GLN A 15 -0.97 -5.92 12.03
CA GLN A 15 -2.11 -5.82 11.10
C GLN A 15 -3.48 -5.86 11.81
N HIS A 16 -3.56 -6.48 12.99
CA HIS A 16 -4.79 -6.60 13.80
C HIS A 16 -4.79 -5.70 15.04
N ALA A 17 -3.71 -4.96 15.27
CA ALA A 17 -3.65 -3.97 16.34
C ALA A 17 -4.53 -2.75 16.01
N ASP A 18 -4.86 -2.00 17.06
CA ASP A 18 -5.55 -0.73 16.93
C ASP A 18 -4.75 0.26 16.06
N GLN A 19 -5.44 1.31 15.60
CA GLN A 19 -4.87 2.25 14.65
C GLN A 19 -3.70 3.06 15.24
N GLU A 20 -3.77 3.41 16.51
CA GLU A 20 -2.74 4.19 17.20
C GLU A 20 -1.44 3.39 17.31
N THR A 21 -1.55 2.11 17.72
CA THR A 21 -0.43 1.18 17.73
C THR A 21 0.18 1.05 16.33
N ARG A 22 -0.64 0.85 15.29
CA ARG A 22 -0.14 0.74 13.91
C ARG A 22 0.65 1.98 13.50
N GLU A 23 0.12 3.18 13.75
CA GLU A 23 0.78 4.45 13.42
C GLU A 23 2.11 4.65 14.15
N HIS A 24 2.18 4.27 15.43
CA HIS A 24 3.40 4.35 16.22
C HIS A 24 4.55 3.50 15.65
N TYR A 25 4.24 2.32 15.10
CA TYR A 25 5.25 1.40 14.59
C TYR A 25 5.64 1.63 13.12
N ILE A 26 4.91 2.45 12.35
CA ILE A 26 5.27 2.73 10.94
C ILE A 26 6.69 3.28 10.78
N PRO A 27 7.16 4.29 11.55
CA PRO A 27 8.53 4.78 11.43
C PRO A 27 9.58 3.69 11.71
N LEU A 28 9.32 2.83 12.70
CA LEU A 28 10.19 1.71 13.05
C LEU A 28 10.23 0.66 11.92
N MET A 29 9.07 0.33 11.34
CA MET A 29 8.99 -0.57 10.18
C MET A 29 9.74 0.01 8.98
N LYS A 30 9.62 1.31 8.72
CA LYS A 30 10.34 1.99 7.63
C LYS A 30 11.85 1.89 7.82
N GLN A 31 12.34 2.17 9.02
CA GLN A 31 13.76 2.00 9.33
C GLN A 31 14.21 0.54 9.17
N ALA A 32 13.41 -0.42 9.64
CA ALA A 32 13.73 -1.84 9.50
C ALA A 32 13.79 -2.30 8.03
N VAL A 33 12.97 -1.72 7.15
CA VAL A 33 13.02 -1.98 5.70
C VAL A 33 14.30 -1.40 5.09
N LEU A 34 14.65 -0.15 5.42
CA LEU A 34 15.89 0.47 4.96
C LEU A 34 17.14 -0.29 5.44
N ASP A 35 17.10 -0.81 6.67
CA ASP A 35 18.13 -1.66 7.25
C ASP A 35 18.15 -3.10 6.67
N LYS A 36 17.25 -3.44 5.74
CA LYS A 36 17.05 -4.80 5.18
C LYS A 36 16.74 -5.87 6.23
N LYS A 37 16.21 -5.46 7.39
CA LYS A 37 15.78 -6.34 8.49
C LYS A 37 14.33 -6.75 8.37
N LEU A 38 13.53 -6.03 7.59
CA LEU A 38 12.11 -6.29 7.33
C LEU A 38 11.84 -6.27 5.84
N GLU A 39 10.99 -7.17 5.34
CA GLU A 39 10.60 -7.12 3.93
C GLU A 39 9.69 -5.91 3.64
N PRO A 40 9.94 -5.16 2.56
CA PRO A 40 9.20 -3.94 2.22
C PRO A 40 7.68 -4.17 2.06
N ARG A 41 7.28 -5.38 1.66
CA ARG A 41 5.86 -5.78 1.51
C ARG A 41 5.05 -5.60 2.80
N TYR A 42 5.68 -5.75 3.96
CA TYR A 42 4.99 -5.62 5.25
C TYR A 42 4.73 -4.16 5.60
N LEU A 43 5.71 -3.28 5.35
CA LEU A 43 5.55 -1.83 5.49
C LEU A 43 4.42 -1.32 4.60
N VAL A 44 4.47 -1.65 3.30
CA VAL A 44 3.44 -1.23 2.33
C VAL A 44 2.06 -1.70 2.75
N ARG A 45 1.92 -2.94 3.21
CA ARG A 45 0.63 -3.45 3.66
C ARG A 45 0.10 -2.66 4.86
N ALA A 46 0.95 -2.38 5.85
CA ALA A 46 0.54 -1.64 7.05
C ALA A 46 0.19 -0.19 6.70
N GLU A 47 1.05 0.51 5.98
CA GLU A 47 0.93 1.93 5.67
C GLU A 47 -0.27 2.21 4.75
N ASP A 48 -0.41 1.45 3.66
CA ASP A 48 -1.55 1.61 2.75
C ASP A 48 -2.85 1.21 3.43
N ARG A 49 -2.85 0.20 4.32
CA ARG A 49 -4.05 -0.18 5.07
C ARG A 49 -4.51 0.95 6.00
N ILE A 50 -3.60 1.54 6.79
CA ILE A 50 -3.92 2.72 7.63
C ILE A 50 -4.48 3.85 6.77
N ALA A 51 -3.87 4.14 5.62
CA ALA A 51 -4.35 5.17 4.73
C ALA A 51 -5.77 4.88 4.24
N THR A 52 -6.03 3.68 3.74
CA THR A 52 -7.35 3.29 3.23
C THR A 52 -8.43 3.17 4.31
N ASP A 53 -8.07 2.78 5.54
CA ASP A 53 -8.97 2.71 6.71
C ASP A 53 -9.40 4.13 7.12
N LYS A 54 -8.47 5.10 7.08
CA LYS A 54 -8.74 6.53 7.28
C LYS A 54 -9.49 7.19 6.11
N GLY A 55 -9.85 6.42 5.08
CA GLY A 55 -10.44 6.94 3.85
C GLY A 55 -9.50 7.89 3.09
N LYS A 56 -8.19 7.77 3.26
CA LYS A 56 -7.16 8.55 2.53
C LYS A 56 -6.65 7.78 1.31
N LEU A 57 -5.91 8.49 0.46
CA LEU A 57 -5.19 7.90 -0.68
C LEU A 57 -4.07 6.99 -0.17
N GLN A 58 -3.83 5.87 -0.87
CA GLN A 58 -2.70 5.00 -0.53
C GLN A 58 -1.38 5.54 -1.07
N ILE A 59 -0.24 5.00 -0.60
CA ILE A 59 1.10 5.52 -0.85
C ILE A 59 1.90 4.63 -1.82
N TYR A 60 1.77 3.30 -1.72
CA TYR A 60 2.56 2.36 -2.52
C TYR A 60 1.74 1.41 -3.39
N GLY A 61 0.40 1.49 -3.36
CA GLY A 61 -0.47 0.71 -4.25
C GLY A 61 -0.76 -0.72 -3.78
N GLY A 62 -0.57 -1.03 -2.50
CA GLY A 62 -0.73 -2.38 -1.94
C GLY A 62 -2.16 -2.84 -1.70
N GLN A 63 -3.15 -1.93 -1.74
CA GLN A 63 -4.56 -2.22 -1.44
C GLN A 63 -5.42 -2.20 -2.70
N MET A 64 -6.24 -3.23 -2.84
CA MET A 64 -7.32 -3.33 -3.83
C MET A 64 -8.65 -3.39 -3.11
N LYS A 65 -9.69 -2.80 -3.72
CA LYS A 65 -11.07 -2.88 -3.21
C LYS A 65 -12.02 -3.26 -4.34
N TYR A 66 -13.14 -3.85 -3.93
CA TYR A 66 -14.27 -4.06 -4.81
C TYR A 66 -15.04 -2.75 -5.00
N TYR A 67 -15.34 -2.40 -6.24
CA TYR A 67 -16.13 -1.22 -6.59
C TYR A 67 -17.51 -1.67 -7.07
N PRO A 68 -18.59 -1.39 -6.31
CA PRO A 68 -19.94 -1.77 -6.70
C PRO A 68 -20.40 -1.08 -7.98
N GLU A 69 -19.95 0.16 -8.22
CA GLU A 69 -20.31 0.97 -9.40
C GLU A 69 -19.89 0.29 -10.71
N THR A 70 -18.68 -0.28 -10.74
CA THR A 70 -18.11 -0.95 -11.93
C THR A 70 -18.19 -2.48 -11.84
N LYS A 71 -18.72 -3.00 -10.73
CA LYS A 71 -18.76 -4.43 -10.37
C LYS A 71 -17.40 -5.14 -10.54
N SER A 72 -16.31 -4.43 -10.28
CA SER A 72 -14.95 -4.92 -10.52
C SER A 72 -14.01 -4.63 -9.35
N PHE A 73 -12.97 -5.46 -9.20
CA PHE A 73 -11.85 -5.17 -8.30
C PHE A 73 -10.91 -4.19 -8.98
N ASN A 74 -10.47 -3.18 -8.23
CA ASN A 74 -9.48 -2.24 -8.71
C ASN A 74 -8.62 -1.76 -7.55
N VAL A 75 -7.46 -1.22 -7.88
CA VAL A 75 -6.52 -0.62 -6.95
C VAL A 75 -7.16 0.63 -6.33
N TRP A 76 -7.00 0.80 -5.02
CA TRP A 76 -7.44 2.01 -4.33
C TRP A 76 -6.69 3.24 -4.88
N PRO A 77 -7.27 4.44 -4.93
CA PRO A 77 -6.58 5.57 -5.54
C PRO A 77 -5.29 5.93 -4.77
N ASP A 78 -4.20 6.14 -5.52
CA ASP A 78 -2.87 6.43 -4.99
C ASP A 78 -2.64 7.94 -4.87
N PHE A 79 -1.83 8.36 -3.90
CA PHE A 79 -1.56 9.78 -3.64
C PHE A 79 -0.93 10.51 -4.83
N ASN A 80 0.00 9.85 -5.52
CA ASN A 80 0.75 10.36 -6.67
C ASN A 80 1.13 9.17 -7.58
N PRO A 81 0.21 8.73 -8.46
CA PRO A 81 0.38 7.56 -9.32
C PRO A 81 1.59 7.66 -10.25
N GLU A 82 1.96 8.87 -10.68
CA GLU A 82 3.07 9.10 -11.63
C GLU A 82 4.45 8.81 -11.01
N ASN A 83 4.56 8.94 -9.68
CA ASN A 83 5.81 8.69 -8.96
C ASN A 83 5.73 7.46 -8.07
N ILE A 84 4.73 6.59 -8.25
CA ILE A 84 4.55 5.39 -7.42
C ILE A 84 5.75 4.45 -7.52
N ASP A 85 6.27 4.23 -8.73
CA ASP A 85 7.40 3.33 -8.95
C ASP A 85 8.70 3.85 -8.33
N LYS A 86 8.89 5.17 -8.29
CA LYS A 86 10.04 5.78 -7.59
C LYS A 86 9.97 5.48 -6.09
N ARG A 87 8.82 5.68 -5.45
CA ARG A 87 8.63 5.38 -4.02
C ARG A 87 8.79 3.89 -3.72
N ARG A 88 8.30 3.03 -4.60
CA ARG A 88 8.46 1.58 -4.50
C ARG A 88 9.94 1.17 -4.61
N ALA A 89 10.68 1.75 -5.57
CA ALA A 89 12.10 1.49 -5.74
C ALA A 89 12.94 1.96 -4.53
N GLU A 90 12.60 3.09 -3.91
CA GLU A 90 13.29 3.60 -2.70
C GLU A 90 13.31 2.60 -1.54
N ILE A 91 12.27 1.78 -1.43
CA ILE A 91 12.16 0.72 -0.42
C ILE A 91 12.47 -0.68 -0.98
N GLY A 92 12.95 -0.79 -2.22
CA GLY A 92 13.35 -2.07 -2.81
C GLY A 92 12.19 -2.96 -3.30
N LEU A 93 11.06 -2.36 -3.69
CA LEU A 93 9.96 -3.08 -4.33
C LEU A 93 10.03 -3.02 -5.86
N GLU A 94 9.46 -4.06 -6.48
CA GLU A 94 9.21 -4.11 -7.93
C GLU A 94 8.20 -3.02 -8.36
N PRO A 95 8.20 -2.61 -9.64
CA PRO A 95 7.21 -1.69 -10.20
C PRO A 95 5.76 -2.12 -9.90
N ILE A 96 4.85 -1.16 -9.77
CA ILE A 96 3.45 -1.44 -9.41
C ILE A 96 2.76 -2.36 -10.43
N ALA A 97 3.07 -2.19 -11.71
CA ALA A 97 2.49 -2.99 -12.79
C ALA A 97 2.86 -4.47 -12.65
N GLU A 98 4.15 -4.77 -12.40
CA GLU A 98 4.63 -6.14 -12.19
C GLU A 98 3.99 -6.76 -10.94
N PHE A 99 3.97 -6.02 -9.84
CA PHE A 99 3.35 -6.48 -8.60
C PHE A 99 1.87 -6.82 -8.77
N LEU A 100 1.10 -5.96 -9.43
CA LEU A 100 -0.33 -6.17 -9.63
C LEU A 100 -0.60 -7.33 -10.59
N LYS A 101 0.22 -7.46 -11.63
CA LYS A 101 0.13 -8.59 -12.56
C LYS A 101 0.43 -9.92 -11.84
N ASN A 102 1.53 -9.96 -11.11
CA ASN A 102 1.99 -11.16 -10.39
C ASN A 102 1.03 -11.59 -9.27
N ARG A 103 0.41 -10.63 -8.57
CA ARG A 103 -0.39 -10.91 -7.38
C ARG A 103 -1.89 -11.05 -7.65
N PHE A 104 -2.41 -10.30 -8.62
CA PHE A 104 -3.85 -10.16 -8.84
C PHE A 104 -4.27 -10.37 -10.30
N ASP A 105 -3.32 -10.70 -11.19
CA ASP A 105 -3.52 -10.72 -12.64
C ASP A 105 -4.19 -9.43 -13.16
N PHE A 106 -3.78 -8.28 -12.60
CA PHE A 106 -4.36 -6.98 -12.88
C PHE A 106 -3.40 -6.12 -13.70
N ASP A 107 -3.88 -5.59 -14.83
CA ASP A 107 -3.09 -4.71 -15.69
C ASP A 107 -3.16 -3.26 -15.21
N TRP A 108 -2.01 -2.70 -14.85
CA TRP A 108 -1.92 -1.32 -14.35
C TRP A 108 -2.14 -0.29 -15.45
N ASN A 109 -3.10 0.62 -15.23
CA ASN A 109 -3.36 1.75 -16.12
C ASN A 109 -3.13 3.08 -15.40
N LEU A 110 -2.01 3.75 -15.71
CA LEU A 110 -1.63 5.02 -15.07
C LEU A 110 -2.67 6.13 -15.30
N ASN A 111 -3.18 6.27 -16.53
CA ASN A 111 -4.14 7.32 -16.88
C ASN A 111 -5.45 7.14 -16.10
N GLU A 112 -5.94 5.91 -16.01
CA GLU A 112 -7.12 5.58 -15.20
C GLU A 112 -6.88 5.96 -13.73
N GLN A 113 -5.73 5.62 -13.17
CA GLN A 113 -5.40 5.88 -11.76
C GLN A 113 -5.27 7.36 -11.45
N ILE A 114 -4.72 8.16 -12.37
CA ILE A 114 -4.69 9.63 -12.27
C ILE A 114 -6.12 10.18 -12.19
N GLN A 115 -7.02 9.73 -13.06
CA GLN A 115 -8.42 10.20 -13.06
C GLN A 115 -9.16 9.78 -11.80
N ARG A 116 -8.99 8.53 -11.34
CA ARG A 116 -9.58 8.03 -10.09
C ARG A 116 -9.09 8.82 -8.88
N THR A 117 -7.79 9.13 -8.85
CA THR A 117 -7.17 9.94 -7.78
C THR A 117 -7.74 11.36 -7.75
N LYS A 118 -7.90 11.99 -8.92
CA LYS A 118 -8.54 13.32 -9.02
C LYS A 118 -9.99 13.27 -8.55
N ALA A 119 -10.77 12.31 -9.03
CA ALA A 119 -12.16 12.13 -8.61
C ALA A 119 -12.29 11.90 -7.09
N PHE A 120 -11.38 11.14 -6.50
CA PHE A 120 -11.34 10.90 -5.06
C PHE A 120 -11.05 12.18 -4.26
N LYS A 121 -10.05 12.97 -4.66
CA LYS A 121 -9.74 14.27 -4.04
C LYS A 121 -10.92 15.23 -4.14
N THR A 122 -11.61 15.28 -5.28
CA THR A 122 -12.80 16.12 -5.46
C THR A 122 -13.96 15.69 -4.56
N LYS A 123 -14.17 14.38 -4.36
CA LYS A 123 -15.21 13.86 -3.46
C LYS A 123 -14.92 14.15 -1.97
N GLN A 124 -13.66 14.20 -1.56
CA GLN A 124 -13.29 14.55 -0.17
C GLN A 124 -13.45 16.04 0.16
N ASN A 125 -13.37 16.92 -0.84
CA ASN A 125 -13.50 18.36 -0.67
C ASN A 125 -14.95 18.86 -0.73
N LYS A 126 -15.92 17.96 -0.86
CA LYS A 126 -17.37 18.24 -0.82
C LYS A 126 -17.93 17.72 0.49
#